data_AF-A0A2V7U2G7-F1
#
_entry.id   AF-A0A2V7U2G7-F1
#
_cell.length_a   1.000
_cell.length_b   1.000
_cell.length_c   1.000
_cell.angle_alpha   90.00
_cell.angle_beta   90.00
_cell.angle_gamma   90.00
#
_symmetry.space_group_name_H-M   'P 1'
#
loop_
_entity.id
_entity.type
_entity.pdbx_description
1 polymer ?
#
loop_
_entity_poly.entity_id
_entity_poly.type
_entity_poly.pdbx_seq_one_letter_code
_entity_poly.pdbx_strand_id
1 'polypeptide(L)' 'MKNLVADARQRMHASVETVRRELASMRTGRASLSMLDGIRVDYYGNPTPLNQVGNLAT' A
#
# COMPACT_ATOMS: atom_id res chain seq x y z
N MET A 1 1.42 34.64 -5.42
CA MET A 1 0.56 34.10 -4.33
C MET A 1 -0.21 32.82 -4.69
N LYS A 2 -0.68 32.62 -5.93
CA LYS A 2 -1.43 31.40 -6.31
C LYS A 2 -0.62 30.10 -6.22
N ASN A 3 0.68 30.13 -6.50
CA ASN A 3 1.54 28.92 -6.49
C ASN A 3 1.77 28.35 -5.07
N LEU A 4 1.86 29.21 -4.05
CA LEU A 4 2.05 28.77 -2.66
C LEU A 4 0.84 27.94 -2.18
N VAL A 5 -0.37 28.35 -2.56
CA VAL A 5 -1.61 27.65 -2.21
C VAL A 5 -1.72 26.31 -2.97
N ALA A 6 -1.27 26.27 -4.23
CA ALA A 6 -1.23 25.04 -5.02
C ALA A 6 -0.23 24.02 -4.43
N ASP A 7 0.98 24.46 -4.08
CA ASP A 7 1.98 23.60 -3.43
C ASP A 7 1.53 23.09 -2.07
N ALA A 8 0.92 23.97 -1.25
CA ALA A 8 0.36 23.57 0.03
C ALA A 8 -0.75 22.52 -0.13
N ARG A 9 -1.65 22.70 -1.11
CA ARG A 9 -2.70 21.73 -1.42
C ARG A 9 -2.12 20.40 -1.89
N GLN A 10 -1.09 20.41 -2.74
CA GLN A 10 -0.42 19.18 -3.19
C GLN A 10 0.24 18.43 -2.03
N ARG A 11 0.92 19.13 -1.12
CA ARG A 11 1.53 18.53 0.08
C ARG A 11 0.47 17.96 1.03
N MET A 12 -0.62 18.68 1.27
CA MET A 12 -1.75 18.17 2.07
C MET A 12 -2.35 16.90 1.46
N HIS A 13 -2.52 16.87 0.13
CA HIS A 13 -3.05 15.71 -0.55
C HIS A 13 -2.11 14.50 -0.45
N ALA A 14 -0.80 14.73 -0.57
CA ALA A 14 0.21 13.68 -0.38
C ALA A 14 0.19 13.13 1.06
N SER A 15 0.10 13.98 2.08
CA SER A 15 0.00 13.55 3.47
C SER A 15 -1.25 12.70 3.73
N VAL A 16 -2.40 13.09 3.17
CA VAL A 16 -3.65 12.30 3.29
C VAL A 16 -3.50 10.93 2.62
N GLU A 17 -2.87 10.87 1.45
CA GLU A 17 -2.63 9.60 0.76
C GLU A 17 -1.63 8.71 1.51
N THR A 18 -0.58 9.26 2.10
CA THR A 18 0.34 8.51 2.97
C THR A 18 -0.40 7.93 4.17
N VAL A 19 -1.21 8.73 4.86
CA VAL A 19 -2.01 8.26 6.01
C VAL A 19 -3.00 7.18 5.58
N ARG A 20 -3.66 7.31 4.43
CA ARG A 20 -4.54 6.25 3.90
C ARG A 20 -3.78 4.95 3.62
N ARG A 21 -2.58 5.02 3.03
CA ARG A 21 -1.75 3.84 2.79
C ARG A 21 -1.31 3.17 4.08
N GLU A 22 -0.91 3.96 5.08
CA GLU A 22 -0.54 3.45 6.40
C GLU A 22 -1.74 2.83 7.12
N LEU A 23 -2.93 3.43 7.04
CA LEU A 23 -4.14 2.85 7.61
C LEU A 23 -4.60 1.58 6.87
N ALA A 24 -4.34 1.47 5.57
CA ALA A 24 -4.64 0.27 4.78
C ALA A 24 -3.64 -0.88 5.04
N SER A 25 -2.42 -0.56 5.45
CA SER A 25 -1.44 -1.57 5.93
C SER A 25 -1.60 -1.87 7.42
N MET A 26 -2.23 -0.98 8.18
CA MET A 26 -2.48 -1.15 9.61
C MET A 26 -3.55 -2.23 9.86
N ARG A 27 -3.23 -3.14 10.79
CA ARG A 27 -4.04 -4.31 11.17
C ARG A 27 -5.38 -3.91 11.79
N THR A 28 -6.37 -3.58 10.96
CA THR A 28 -7.77 -3.59 11.37
C THR A 28 -8.28 -5.04 11.32
N GLY A 29 -9.15 -5.45 12.24
CA GLY A 29 -9.52 -6.86 12.47
C GLY A 29 -10.20 -7.61 11.29
N ARG A 30 -10.23 -7.04 10.08
CA ARG A 30 -10.57 -7.72 8.84
C ARG A 30 -9.27 -7.97 8.08
N ALA A 31 -8.91 -9.24 7.88
CA ALA A 31 -7.76 -9.60 7.06
C ALA A 31 -7.93 -9.00 5.65
N SER A 32 -7.19 -7.93 5.36
CA SER A 32 -7.15 -7.34 4.03
C SER A 32 -6.01 -7.99 3.27
N LEU A 33 -6.26 -8.41 2.04
CA LEU A 33 -5.27 -9.03 1.16
C LEU A 33 -4.04 -8.14 0.94
N SER A 34 -4.17 -6.83 1.15
CA SER A 34 -3.07 -5.84 1.15
C SER A 34 -1.97 -6.12 2.17
N MET A 35 -2.21 -6.96 3.19
CA MET A 35 -1.18 -7.36 4.15
C MET A 35 -0.18 -8.37 3.56
N LEU A 36 -0.60 -9.14 2.55
CA LEU A 36 0.21 -10.18 1.92
C LEU A 36 1.05 -9.64 0.74
N ASP A 37 0.81 -8.41 0.29
CA ASP A 37 1.56 -7.75 -0.79
C ASP A 37 3.05 -7.56 -0.47
N GLY A 38 3.42 -7.54 0.81
CA GLY A 38 4.83 -7.46 1.26
C GLY A 38 5.54 -8.81 1.32
N ILE A 39 4.81 -9.93 1.20
CA ILE A 39 5.39 -11.28 1.33
C ILE A 39 5.86 -11.75 -0.05
N ARG A 40 7.18 -11.87 -0.19
CA ARG A 40 7.82 -12.47 -1.36
C ARG A 40 8.07 -13.93 -1.06
N VAL A 41 7.58 -14.80 -1.94
CA VAL A 41 7.84 -16.23 -1.90
C VAL A 41 8.94 -16.53 -2.90
N ASP A 42 9.89 -17.36 -2.48
CA ASP A 42 10.95 -17.82 -3.36
C ASP A 42 10.38 -18.86 -4.33
N TYR A 43 10.11 -18.45 -5.58
CA TYR A 43 9.58 -19.32 -6.61
C TYR A 43 10.73 -19.69 -7.55
N TYR A 44 11.23 -20.92 -7.42
CA TYR A 44 12.38 -21.43 -8.19
C TYR A 44 13.62 -20.52 -8.16
N GLY A 45 13.94 -19.94 -7.00
CA GLY A 45 15.15 -19.12 -6.80
C GLY A 45 14.98 -17.64 -7.18
N ASN A 46 13.76 -17.20 -7.52
CA ASN A 46 13.47 -15.79 -7.76
C ASN A 46 12.35 -15.31 -6.80
N PRO A 47 12.59 -14.21 -6.04
CA PRO A 47 11.60 -13.68 -5.10
C PRO A 47 10.39 -13.11 -5.86
N THR A 48 9.31 -13.88 -5.90
CA THR A 48 8.05 -13.54 -6.58
C THR A 48 7.03 -13.10 -5.54
N PRO A 49 6.25 -12.03 -5.78
CA PRO A 49 5.21 -11.62 -4.83
C PRO A 49 4.13 -12.70 -4.73
N LEU A 50 3.69 -13.00 -3.50
CA LEU A 50 2.75 -14.09 -3.20
C LEU A 50 1.43 -14.00 -3.99
N ASN A 51 1.00 -12.78 -4.35
CA ASN A 51 -0.19 -12.51 -5.17
C ASN A 51 -0.12 -13.09 -6.59
N GLN A 52 1.07 -13.38 -7.13
CA GLN A 52 1.28 -13.95 -8.46
C GLN A 52 1.45 -15.47 -8.42
N VAL A 53 1.70 -16.06 -7.24
CA VAL A 53 1.95 -17.48 -7.06
C VAL A 53 0.68 -18.25 -6.69
N GLY A 54 -0.34 -17.56 -6.14
CA GLY A 54 -1.61 -18.20 -5.78
C GLY A 54 -2.78 -17.24 -5.66
N ASN A 55 -4.00 -17.79 -5.74
CA ASN A 55 -5.23 -17.02 -5.54
C ASN A 55 -5.42 -16.75 -4.04
N LEU A 56 -5.40 -15.47 -3.65
CA LEU A 56 -5.63 -15.05 -2.29
C LEU A 56 -7.14 -14.79 -2.10
N ALA A 57 -7.80 -15.62 -1.29
CA ALA A 57 -9.19 -15.41 -0.85
C ALA A 57 -9.21 -14.81 0.57
N THR A 58 -10.22 -13.99 0.84
CA THR A 58 -10.37 -13.11 2.02
C THR A 58 -10.19 -13.81 3.37
#